data_AF-A0A957P2E6-F1
#
_entry.id   AF-A0A957P2E6-F1
#
_cell.length_a   1.000
_cell.length_b   1.000
_cell.length_c   1.000
_cell.angle_alpha   90.00
_cell.angle_beta   90.00
_cell.angle_gamma   90.00
#
_symmetry.space_group_name_H-M   'P 1'
#
loop_
_entity.id
_entity.type
_entity.pdbx_description
1 polymer ?
#
loop_
_entity_poly.entity_id
_entity_poly.type
_entity_poly.pdbx_seq_one_letter_code
_entity_poly.pdbx_strand_id
1 'polypeptide(L)'
;TAGGTREAVDPVRFLTNRSSGKQGLALAQAALDVGADVTLITTSDLPAPVGVRRIDVESAQQMLDAVLANVSDAQLLFMAAAVADFRPAQVADQKIKKRSGIPTLALAANPDILATVAQQRQNFP
;
A
#
# COMPACT_ATOMS: atom_id res chain seq x y z
N THR A 1 -5.50 -3.47 -4.78
CA THR A 1 -4.25 -2.80 -4.38
C THR A 1 -3.07 -3.37 -5.16
N ALA A 2 -1.99 -2.61 -5.38
CA ALA A 2 -0.81 -3.09 -6.12
C ALA A 2 0.50 -2.41 -5.68
N GLY A 3 1.63 -3.10 -5.85
CA GLY A 3 2.98 -2.59 -5.51
C GLY A 3 3.46 -3.02 -4.12
N GLY A 4 4.71 -2.69 -3.77
CA GLY A 4 5.26 -2.90 -2.42
C GLY A 4 5.24 -1.59 -1.63
N THR A 5 4.76 -1.61 -0.39
CA THR A 5 4.74 -0.38 0.44
C THR A 5 6.16 0.05 0.81
N ARG A 6 6.31 1.34 1.10
CA ARG A 6 7.57 2.02 1.44
C ARG A 6 7.42 2.63 2.84
N GLU A 7 8.00 1.98 3.84
CA GLU A 7 7.94 2.44 5.22
C GLU A 7 9.16 3.32 5.53
N ALA A 8 8.92 4.62 5.71
CA ALA A 8 9.99 5.61 5.87
C ALA A 8 10.87 5.31 7.09
N VAL A 9 12.19 5.32 6.87
CA VAL A 9 13.22 5.25 7.90
C VAL A 9 13.71 6.66 8.25
N ASP A 10 13.95 7.46 7.20
CA ASP A 10 14.27 8.89 7.24
C ASP A 10 13.77 9.53 5.93
N PRO A 11 13.96 10.84 5.67
CA PRO A 11 13.43 11.47 4.45
C PRO A 11 14.00 10.96 3.12
N VAL A 12 14.97 10.03 3.15
CA VAL A 12 15.69 9.54 1.97
C VAL A 12 15.62 8.02 1.84
N ARG A 13 15.34 7.31 2.93
CA ARG A 13 15.38 5.83 3.01
C ARG A 13 14.06 5.27 3.50
N PHE A 14 13.72 4.10 3.00
CA PHE A 14 12.54 3.35 3.40
C PHE A 14 12.81 1.83 3.38
N LEU A 15 12.03 1.09 4.15
CA LEU A 15 11.90 -0.36 4.06
C LEU A 15 10.84 -0.68 2.99
N THR A 16 11.11 -1.60 2.07
CA THR A 16 10.14 -2.00 1.05
C THR A 16 10.29 -3.45 0.62
N ASN A 17 9.19 -3.98 0.06
CA ASN A 17 9.15 -5.27 -0.62
C ASN A 17 9.45 -5.08 -2.11
N ARG A 18 10.10 -6.07 -2.77
CA ARG A 18 10.51 -6.00 -4.19
C ARG A 18 9.37 -6.14 -5.20
N SER A 19 8.13 -5.89 -4.79
CA SER A 19 6.98 -5.98 -5.69
C SER A 19 6.96 -4.80 -6.65
N SER A 20 6.96 -5.10 -7.94
CA SER A 20 6.75 -4.09 -9.00
C SER A 20 5.29 -3.68 -9.15
N GLY A 21 4.35 -4.44 -8.58
CA GLY A 21 2.91 -4.22 -8.74
C GLY A 21 2.31 -4.71 -10.05
N LYS A 22 3.11 -5.22 -11.01
CA LYS A 22 2.64 -5.64 -12.36
C LYS A 22 1.40 -6.53 -12.33
N GLN A 23 1.33 -7.49 -11.41
CA GLN A 23 0.17 -8.38 -11.27
C GLN A 23 -1.10 -7.62 -10.87
N GLY A 24 -1.02 -6.72 -9.88
CA GLY A 24 -2.15 -5.91 -9.46
C GLY A 24 -2.62 -4.93 -10.54
N LEU A 25 -1.70 -4.38 -11.34
CA LEU A 25 -2.05 -3.57 -12.51
C LEU A 25 -2.74 -4.42 -13.60
N ALA A 26 -2.26 -5.63 -13.87
CA ALA A 26 -2.89 -6.54 -14.83
C ALA A 26 -4.31 -6.96 -14.39
N LEU A 27 -4.52 -7.20 -13.09
CA LEU A 27 -5.85 -7.45 -12.53
C LEU A 27 -6.78 -6.24 -12.71
N ALA A 28 -6.27 -5.03 -12.52
CA ALA A 28 -7.05 -3.81 -12.75
C ALA A 28 -7.47 -3.66 -14.23
N GLN A 29 -6.56 -3.95 -15.17
CA GLN A 29 -6.90 -3.98 -16.60
C GLN A 29 -7.96 -5.04 -16.90
N ALA A 30 -7.79 -6.26 -16.40
CA ALA A 30 -8.75 -7.34 -16.64
C ALA A 30 -10.15 -7.03 -16.08
N ALA A 31 -10.23 -6.32 -14.95
CA ALA A 31 -11.51 -5.86 -14.39
C ALA A 31 -12.17 -4.78 -15.28
N LEU A 32 -11.39 -3.84 -15.83
CA LEU A 32 -11.90 -2.88 -16.82
C LEU A 32 -12.40 -3.57 -18.09
N ASP A 33 -11.67 -4.59 -18.57
CA ASP A 33 -12.01 -5.30 -19.81
C ASP A 33 -13.38 -6.01 -19.73
N VAL A 34 -13.83 -6.34 -18.52
CA VAL A 34 -15.17 -6.91 -18.26
C VAL A 34 -16.20 -5.86 -17.83
N GLY A 35 -15.87 -4.57 -17.95
CA GLY A 35 -16.78 -3.45 -17.73
C GLY A 35 -16.94 -3.01 -16.28
N ALA A 36 -16.03 -3.38 -15.38
CA ALA A 36 -16.07 -2.91 -13.99
C ALA A 36 -15.62 -1.43 -13.86
N ASP A 37 -16.16 -0.71 -12.87
CA ASP A 37 -15.55 0.52 -12.37
C ASP A 37 -14.42 0.15 -11.39
N VAL A 38 -13.21 0.66 -11.64
CA VAL A 38 -11.99 0.20 -10.98
C VAL A 38 -11.30 1.34 -10.25
N THR A 39 -11.23 1.23 -8.92
CA THR A 39 -10.31 2.03 -8.10
C THR A 39 -9.00 1.27 -7.87
N LEU A 40 -7.89 1.79 -8.38
CA LEU A 40 -6.55 1.21 -8.21
C LEU A 40 -5.76 1.99 -7.16
N ILE A 41 -5.70 1.45 -5.94
CA ILE A 41 -4.80 1.93 -4.88
C ILE A 41 -3.42 1.29 -5.06
N THR A 42 -2.37 2.08 -5.28
CA THR A 42 -1.05 1.53 -5.63
C THR A 42 0.14 2.33 -5.12
N THR A 43 1.26 1.62 -4.91
CA THR A 43 2.59 2.18 -4.67
C THR A 43 3.53 2.00 -5.89
N SER A 44 3.00 1.45 -6.99
CA SER A 44 3.79 1.14 -8.19
C SER A 44 4.00 2.38 -9.04
N ASP A 45 5.26 2.65 -9.39
CA ASP A 45 5.60 3.75 -10.31
C ASP A 45 5.27 3.43 -11.79
N LEU A 46 4.68 2.26 -12.06
CA LEU A 46 4.29 1.86 -13.42
C LEU A 46 3.02 2.61 -13.87
N PRO A 47 2.88 2.90 -15.19
CA PRO A 47 1.66 3.48 -15.73
C PRO A 47 0.45 2.61 -15.40
N ALA A 48 -0.62 3.24 -14.90
CA ALA A 48 -1.88 2.55 -14.66
C ALA A 48 -2.65 2.31 -15.98
N PRO A 49 -3.49 1.26 -16.06
CA PRO A 49 -4.48 1.11 -17.12
C PRO A 49 -5.34 2.36 -17.30
N VAL A 50 -5.64 2.72 -18.56
CA VAL A 50 -6.55 3.85 -18.85
C VAL A 50 -7.96 3.48 -18.39
N GLY A 51 -8.63 4.38 -17.67
CA GLY A 51 -10.00 4.18 -17.18
C GLY A 51 -10.10 3.81 -15.70
N VAL A 52 -8.99 3.49 -15.01
CA VAL A 52 -9.03 3.33 -13.56
C VAL A 52 -9.05 4.69 -12.85
N ARG A 53 -9.71 4.77 -11.70
CA ARG A 53 -9.46 5.80 -10.69
C ARG A 53 -8.21 5.41 -9.89
N ARG A 54 -7.06 6.01 -10.21
CA ARG A 54 -5.79 5.75 -9.52
C ARG A 54 -5.71 6.54 -8.22
N ILE A 55 -5.28 5.87 -7.14
CA ILE A 55 -4.95 6.46 -5.85
C ILE A 55 -3.52 6.04 -5.50
N ASP A 56 -2.62 7.02 -5.45
CA ASP A 56 -1.22 6.79 -5.09
C ASP A 56 -1.05 6.85 -3.57
N VAL A 57 -0.37 5.84 -3.03
CA VAL A 57 -0.01 5.73 -1.61
C VAL A 57 1.42 5.23 -1.50
N GLU A 58 2.05 5.46 -0.36
CA GLU A 58 3.43 5.01 -0.10
C GLU A 58 3.47 3.91 0.97
N SER A 59 2.84 4.14 2.14
CA SER A 59 2.96 3.26 3.31
C SER A 59 1.79 2.29 3.46
N ALA A 60 1.97 1.26 4.30
CA ALA A 60 0.90 0.35 4.70
C ALA A 60 -0.27 1.08 5.35
N GLN A 61 0.00 2.11 6.18
CA GLN A 61 -1.04 2.91 6.82
C GLN A 61 -1.85 3.72 5.78
N GLN A 62 -1.18 4.40 4.85
CA GLN A 62 -1.88 5.14 3.79
C GLN A 62 -2.70 4.21 2.90
N MET A 63 -2.18 3.01 2.61
CA MET A 63 -2.92 2.01 1.86
C MET A 63 -4.14 1.51 2.63
N LEU A 64 -4.04 1.30 3.96
CA LEU A 64 -5.19 0.98 4.79
C LEU A 64 -6.25 2.07 4.69
N ASP A 65 -5.87 3.32 4.95
CA ASP A 65 -6.80 4.45 4.96
C ASP A 65 -7.52 4.60 3.62
N ALA A 66 -6.77 4.47 2.51
CA ALA A 66 -7.34 4.48 1.17
C ALA A 66 -8.27 3.30 0.90
N VAL A 67 -7.94 2.09 1.39
CA VAL A 67 -8.82 0.93 1.25
C VAL A 67 -10.10 1.16 2.02
N LEU A 68 -10.03 1.56 3.29
CA LEU A 68 -11.21 1.80 4.12
C LEU A 68 -12.12 2.90 3.56
N ALA A 69 -11.55 3.95 2.98
CA ALA A 69 -12.30 5.03 2.35
C ALA A 69 -13.04 4.63 1.06
N ASN A 70 -12.71 3.48 0.45
CA ASN A 70 -13.27 3.09 -0.86
C ASN A 70 -13.92 1.70 -0.88
N VAL A 71 -13.66 0.87 0.14
CA VAL A 71 -14.10 -0.54 0.14
C VAL A 71 -15.60 -0.69 0.39
N SER A 72 -16.25 0.26 1.06
CA SER A 72 -17.69 0.21 1.32
C SER A 72 -18.53 0.24 0.05
N ASP A 73 -18.04 0.90 -1.00
CA ASP A 73 -18.74 1.04 -2.28
C ASP A 73 -18.34 -0.05 -3.29
N ALA A 74 -17.37 -0.90 -2.94
CA ALA A 74 -16.78 -1.90 -3.82
C ALA A 74 -17.43 -3.27 -3.64
N GLN A 75 -17.78 -3.93 -4.74
CA GLN A 75 -18.29 -5.31 -4.72
C GLN A 75 -17.16 -6.34 -4.54
N LEU A 76 -15.95 -6.01 -4.98
CA LEU A 76 -14.77 -6.89 -4.92
C LEU A 76 -13.54 -6.11 -4.47
N LEU A 77 -12.72 -6.74 -3.61
CA LEU A 77 -11.42 -6.22 -3.18
C LEU A 77 -10.31 -7.21 -3.55
N PHE A 78 -9.41 -6.80 -4.45
CA PHE A 78 -8.20 -7.55 -4.79
C PHE A 78 -6.99 -7.03 -4.01
N MET A 79 -6.53 -7.79 -3.01
CA MET A 79 -5.36 -7.45 -2.18
C MET A 79 -4.05 -7.97 -2.81
N ALA A 80 -3.64 -7.39 -3.93
CA ALA A 80 -2.44 -7.81 -4.68
C ALA A 80 -1.17 -6.99 -4.36
N ALA A 81 -1.23 -6.04 -3.43
CA ALA A 81 -0.05 -5.33 -2.95
C ALA A 81 0.78 -6.20 -1.99
N ALA A 82 2.11 -6.06 -2.07
CA ALA A 82 3.04 -6.63 -1.09
C ALA A 82 3.23 -5.65 0.07
N VAL A 83 2.23 -5.60 0.96
CA VAL A 83 2.24 -4.75 2.16
C VAL A 83 3.35 -5.21 3.10
N ALA A 84 4.14 -4.28 3.63
CA ALA A 84 5.17 -4.60 4.61
C ALA A 84 4.54 -4.93 5.98
N ASP A 85 4.88 -6.07 6.57
CA ASP A 85 4.39 -6.50 7.90
C ASP A 85 4.90 -5.62 9.04
N PHE A 86 6.03 -4.93 8.82
CA PHE A 86 6.68 -4.09 9.81
C PHE A 86 7.06 -2.73 9.23
N ARG A 87 7.12 -1.73 10.09
CA ARG A 87 7.65 -0.39 9.82
C ARG A 87 8.70 0.00 10.86
N PRO A 88 9.56 0.99 10.59
CA PRO A 88 10.37 1.62 11.62
C PRO A 88 9.50 2.11 12.79
N ALA A 89 9.87 1.75 14.02
CA ALA A 89 9.16 2.18 15.21
C ALA A 89 9.25 3.70 15.44
N GLN A 90 10.34 4.31 14.94
CA GLN A 90 10.54 5.75 14.88
C GLN A 90 11.09 6.12 13.51
N VAL A 91 10.52 7.16 12.91
CA VAL A 91 11.02 7.76 11.66
C VAL A 91 11.90 8.94 12.04
N ALA A 92 13.12 9.00 11.51
CA ALA A 92 13.99 10.14 11.75
C ALA A 92 13.57 11.34 10.89
N ASP A 93 13.51 12.55 11.47
CA ASP A 93 13.18 13.78 10.73
C ASP A 93 14.30 14.23 9.79
N GLN A 94 15.52 13.73 10.01
CA GLN A 94 16.70 14.06 9.23
C GLN A 94 17.42 12.80 8.76
N LYS A 95 18.12 12.92 7.63
CA LYS A 95 18.96 11.85 7.08
C LYS A 95 19.96 11.36 8.13
N ILE A 96 19.87 10.09 8.50
CA ILE A 96 20.76 9.47 9.48
C ILE A 96 22.21 9.49 8.96
N LYS A 97 23.12 10.16 9.69
CA LYS A 97 24.50 10.37 9.25
C LYS A 97 25.36 9.12 9.50
N LYS A 98 26.21 8.75 8.53
CA LYS A 98 27.15 7.62 8.64
C LYS A 98 28.12 7.73 9.83
N ARG A 99 28.46 8.96 10.24
CA ARG A 99 29.39 9.23 11.36
C ARG A 99 28.80 8.86 12.73
N SER A 100 27.50 8.63 12.82
CA SER A 100 26.81 8.23 14.06
C SER A 100 26.93 6.72 14.36
N GLY A 101 27.70 5.97 13.57
CA GLY A 101 27.80 4.51 13.67
C GLY A 101 26.76 3.79 12.80
N ILE A 102 26.70 2.47 12.93
CA ILE A 102 25.69 1.63 12.28
C ILE A 102 24.40 1.73 13.13
N PRO A 103 23.31 2.30 12.61
CA PRO A 103 22.09 2.42 13.38
C PRO A 103 21.40 1.06 13.53
N THR A 104 20.91 0.76 14.74
CA THR A 104 19.93 -0.30 14.95
C THR A 104 18.55 0.26 14.61
N LEU A 105 17.80 -0.43 13.75
CA LEU A 105 16.44 -0.05 13.39
C LEU A 105 15.44 -0.89 14.19
N ALA A 106 14.80 -0.28 15.19
CA ALA A 106 13.68 -0.90 15.88
C ALA A 106 12.46 -0.92 14.97
N LEU A 107 11.73 -2.04 14.94
CA LEU A 107 10.55 -2.23 14.11
C LEU A 107 9.29 -2.34 14.97
N ALA A 108 8.17 -1.86 14.42
CA ALA A 108 6.83 -2.03 14.94
C ALA A 108 5.95 -2.70 13.87
N ALA A 109 4.93 -3.44 14.30
CA ALA A 109 4.00 -4.10 13.37
C ALA A 109 3.16 -3.07 12.61
N ASN A 110 2.97 -3.31 11.32
CA ASN A 110 2.02 -2.58 10.49
C ASN A 110 0.59 -3.07 10.70
N PRO A 111 -0.42 -2.24 10.37
CA PRO A 111 -1.79 -2.69 10.46
C PRO A 111 -2.05 -3.80 9.43
N ASP A 112 -2.84 -4.80 9.82
CA ASP A 112 -3.31 -5.83 8.91
C ASP A 112 -4.55 -5.32 8.17
N ILE A 113 -4.35 -4.90 6.91
CA ILE A 113 -5.42 -4.33 6.09
C ILE A 113 -6.58 -5.29 5.90
N LEU A 114 -6.29 -6.56 5.64
CA LEU A 114 -7.34 -7.53 5.35
C LEU A 114 -8.15 -7.85 6.61
N ALA A 115 -7.48 -7.99 7.75
CA ALA A 115 -8.15 -8.18 9.03
C ALA A 115 -9.00 -6.95 9.41
N THR A 116 -8.51 -5.73 9.21
CA THR A 116 -9.30 -4.51 9.48
C THR A 116 -10.53 -4.41 8.58
N VAL A 117 -10.41 -4.68 7.28
CA VAL A 117 -11.56 -4.71 6.36
C VAL A 117 -12.56 -5.79 6.79
N ALA A 118 -12.10 -6.98 7.16
CA ALA A 118 -12.97 -8.07 7.61
C ALA A 118 -13.78 -7.69 8.86
N GLN A 119 -13.18 -6.94 9.80
CA GLN A 119 -13.86 -6.44 11.00
C GLN A 119 -14.92 -5.38 10.66
N GLN A 120 -14.68 -4.54 9.66
CA GLN A 120 -15.63 -3.50 9.24
C GLN A 120 -16.72 -4.00 8.29
N ARG A 121 -16.56 -5.20 7.71
CA ARG A 121 -17.48 -5.75 6.72
C ARG A 121 -18.93 -5.84 7.19
N GLN A 122 -19.17 -6.03 8.49
CA GLN A 122 -20.52 -6.06 9.05
C GLN A 122 -21.23 -4.69 9.03
N ASN A 123 -20.47 -3.62 8.79
CA ASN A 123 -20.96 -2.24 8.77
C ASN A 123 -21.10 -1.69 7.34
N PHE A 124 -20.75 -2.47 6.31
CA PHE A 124 -20.98 -2.07 4.93
C PHE A 124 -22.46 -2.30 4.56
N PRO A 125 -23.08 -1.37 3.80
CA PRO A 125 -24.49 -1.43 3.44
C PRO A 125 -24.85 -2.64 2.57
#